data_AF-A0A813EMK9-F1
#
_entry.id   AF-A0A813EMK9-F1
#
_cell.length_a   1.000
_cell.length_b   1.000
_cell.length_c   1.000
_cell.angle_alpha   90.00
_cell.angle_beta   90.00
_cell.angle_gamma   90.00
#
_symmetry.space_group_name_H-M   'P 1'
#
loop_
_entity.id
_entity.type
_entity.pdbx_description
1 polymer ?
#
loop_
_entity_poly.entity_id
_entity_poly.type
_entity_poly.pdbx_seq_one_letter_code
_entity_poly.pdbx_strand_id
1 'polypeptide(L)'
;WNWNEGFGDPEFWAMFREDALQQAERHRQPKQVAEFVLTIMDTGYFEVSELIVCLIYLKRLETSLPIHALSWRKMFLTALLLADKFLMDKPVKNTDLLGLANSLQDSAGSTMDIKAATFYDLELKFLSWMGLNISVSREAFKNFCKLDLLQKGTLDPDVKEEVFHKHPYITTPAFHGEEETPVESRVPA
;
A
#
# COMPACT_ATOMS: atom_id res chain seq x y z
N TRP A 1 -0.33 -33.56 3.74
CA TRP A 1 -0.08 -32.94 5.05
C TRP A 1 -1.38 -32.33 5.53
N ASN A 2 -1.98 -32.93 6.56
CA ASN A 2 -3.32 -32.63 7.05
C ASN A 2 -3.21 -31.56 8.15
N TRP A 3 -3.81 -30.38 7.95
CA TRP A 3 -3.59 -29.18 8.78
C TRP A 3 -4.50 -29.07 10.03
N ASN A 4 -5.19 -30.13 10.42
CA ASN A 4 -6.33 -30.05 11.36
C ASN A 4 -6.10 -30.57 12.79
N GLU A 5 -4.89 -30.97 13.21
CA GLU A 5 -4.70 -31.65 14.51
C GLU A 5 -3.82 -30.90 15.54
N GLY A 6 -3.68 -29.58 15.45
CA GLY A 6 -2.74 -28.83 16.32
C GLY A 6 -3.30 -27.74 17.25
N PHE A 7 -4.52 -27.24 17.03
CA PHE A 7 -5.04 -26.07 17.78
C PHE A 7 -6.36 -26.38 18.45
N GLY A 8 -6.32 -27.27 19.44
CA GLY A 8 -7.50 -27.80 20.15
C GLY A 8 -7.64 -27.32 21.59
N ASP A 9 -7.28 -26.08 21.92
CA ASP A 9 -7.71 -25.46 23.19
C ASP A 9 -8.73 -24.33 22.92
N PRO A 10 -10.03 -24.60 23.06
CA PRO A 10 -11.09 -23.61 22.90
C PRO A 10 -11.03 -22.48 23.92
N GLU A 11 -10.42 -22.68 25.10
CA GLU A 11 -10.27 -21.64 26.14
C GLU A 11 -9.10 -20.69 25.82
N PHE A 12 -8.00 -21.20 25.26
CA PHE A 12 -6.92 -20.37 24.72
C PHE A 12 -7.46 -19.35 23.70
N TRP A 13 -8.28 -19.81 22.75
CA TRP A 13 -8.92 -18.92 21.76
C TRP A 13 -10.02 -18.04 22.35
N ALA A 14 -10.63 -18.41 23.48
CA ALA A 14 -11.68 -17.61 24.12
C ALA A 14 -11.12 -16.34 24.79
N MET A 15 -9.90 -16.41 25.34
CA MET A 15 -9.25 -15.28 26.01
C MET A 15 -8.75 -14.20 25.04
N PHE A 16 -8.40 -14.57 23.80
CA PHE A 16 -7.91 -13.62 22.79
C PHE A 16 -8.98 -13.05 21.87
N ARG A 17 -10.24 -13.50 21.96
CA ARG A 17 -11.25 -13.10 20.97
C ARG A 17 -11.64 -11.63 21.08
N GLU A 18 -11.88 -11.07 22.25
CA GLU A 18 -12.42 -9.71 22.32
C GLU A 18 -11.32 -8.63 22.24
N ASP A 19 -10.22 -8.80 22.97
CA ASP A 19 -9.10 -7.85 22.94
C ASP A 19 -8.33 -7.86 21.62
N ALA A 20 -8.11 -9.03 21.02
CA ALA A 20 -7.44 -9.09 19.71
C ALA A 20 -8.37 -8.63 18.58
N LEU A 21 -9.70 -8.82 18.69
CA LEU A 21 -10.65 -8.23 17.74
C LEU A 21 -10.77 -6.72 17.92
N GLN A 22 -10.77 -6.20 19.15
CA GLN A 22 -10.76 -4.75 19.38
C GLN A 22 -9.45 -4.10 18.94
N GLN A 23 -8.30 -4.75 19.16
CA GLN A 23 -7.02 -4.31 18.61
C GLN A 23 -7.03 -4.39 17.08
N ALA A 24 -7.52 -5.49 16.50
CA ALA A 24 -7.68 -5.64 15.06
C ALA A 24 -8.56 -4.54 14.44
N GLU A 25 -9.70 -4.23 15.06
CA GLU A 25 -10.63 -3.21 14.59
C GLU A 25 -10.02 -1.82 14.70
N ARG A 26 -9.32 -1.53 15.82
CA ARG A 26 -8.56 -0.28 15.99
C ARG A 26 -7.51 -0.13 14.90
N HIS A 27 -6.71 -1.18 14.62
CA HIS A 27 -5.65 -1.16 13.61
C HIS A 27 -6.15 -1.06 12.16
N ARG A 28 -7.47 -1.20 11.90
CA ARG A 28 -8.07 -1.18 10.56
C ARG A 28 -8.95 0.04 10.31
N GLN A 29 -8.99 1.01 11.22
CA GLN A 29 -9.77 2.22 10.98
C GLN A 29 -9.28 2.91 9.69
N PRO A 30 -10.18 3.26 8.74
CA PRO A 30 -9.80 3.82 7.45
C PRO A 30 -8.82 4.99 7.57
N LYS A 31 -9.02 5.85 8.58
CA LYS A 31 -8.12 6.95 8.92
C LYS A 31 -6.69 6.49 9.25
N GLN A 32 -6.52 5.49 10.09
CA GLN A 32 -5.18 5.00 10.46
C GLN A 32 -4.46 4.34 9.28
N VAL A 33 -5.21 3.69 8.39
CA VAL A 33 -4.67 3.16 7.14
C VAL A 33 -4.20 4.31 6.25
N ALA A 34 -5.01 5.36 6.10
CA ALA A 34 -4.65 6.55 5.34
C ALA A 34 -3.41 7.24 5.91
N GLU A 35 -3.37 7.52 7.22
CA GLU A 35 -2.21 8.13 7.91
C GLU A 35 -0.93 7.33 7.68
N PHE A 36 -0.99 6.00 7.81
CA PHE A 36 0.15 5.12 7.58
C PHE A 36 0.64 5.19 6.13
N VAL A 37 -0.27 5.13 5.15
CA VAL A 37 0.07 5.22 3.73
C VAL A 37 0.68 6.58 3.40
N LEU A 38 0.09 7.68 3.89
CA LEU A 38 0.60 9.03 3.68
C LEU A 38 1.99 9.19 4.30
N THR A 39 2.21 8.69 5.53
CA THR A 39 3.52 8.73 6.18
C THR A 39 4.59 8.02 5.36
N ILE A 40 4.25 6.89 4.72
CA ILE A 40 5.18 6.19 3.82
C ILE A 40 5.47 7.03 2.57
N MET A 41 4.45 7.66 1.99
CA MET A 41 4.61 8.50 0.80
C MET A 41 5.47 9.74 1.07
N ASP A 42 5.29 10.36 2.24
CA ASP A 42 6.06 11.53 2.68
C ASP A 42 7.56 11.26 2.87
N THR A 43 7.97 9.98 2.96
CA THR A 43 9.41 9.64 2.99
C THR A 43 10.13 9.91 1.67
N GLY A 44 9.38 10.02 0.57
CA GLY A 44 9.92 10.20 -0.78
C GLY A 44 10.54 8.94 -1.40
N TYR A 45 10.39 7.77 -0.77
CA TYR A 45 10.90 6.51 -1.34
C TYR A 45 10.02 5.92 -2.45
N PHE A 46 8.74 6.26 -2.50
CA PHE A 46 7.75 5.64 -3.39
C PHE A 46 6.91 6.71 -4.10
N GLU A 47 6.54 6.46 -5.34
CA GLU A 47 5.57 7.25 -6.07
C GLU A 47 4.17 6.60 -6.12
N VAL A 48 3.19 7.34 -6.65
CA VAL A 48 1.80 6.91 -6.74
C VAL A 48 1.65 5.67 -7.64
N SER A 49 2.56 5.47 -8.59
CA SER A 49 2.49 4.34 -9.52
C SER A 49 2.73 3.00 -8.81
N GLU A 50 3.66 2.98 -7.86
CA GLU A 50 4.02 1.87 -6.99
C GLU A 50 2.88 1.57 -6.03
N LEU A 51 2.23 2.60 -5.49
CA LEU A 51 1.00 2.43 -4.70
C LEU A 51 -0.10 1.73 -5.50
N ILE A 52 -0.34 2.14 -6.74
CA ILE A 52 -1.38 1.53 -7.58
C ILE A 52 -1.05 0.06 -7.85
N VAL A 53 0.20 -0.26 -8.20
CA VAL A 53 0.63 -1.64 -8.42
C VAL A 53 0.58 -2.47 -7.13
N CYS A 54 0.95 -1.90 -5.99
CA CYS A 54 0.79 -2.50 -4.67
C CYS A 54 -0.66 -2.92 -4.41
N LEU A 55 -1.62 -2.03 -4.66
CA LEU A 55 -3.04 -2.33 -4.50
C LEU A 55 -3.52 -3.43 -5.47
N ILE A 56 -3.00 -3.46 -6.70
CA ILE A 56 -3.27 -4.54 -7.65
C ILE A 56 -2.76 -5.88 -7.10
N TYR A 57 -1.55 -5.93 -6.52
CA TYR A 57 -1.01 -7.15 -5.91
C TYR A 57 -1.85 -7.61 -4.72
N LEU A 58 -2.22 -6.69 -3.83
CA LEU A 58 -3.07 -7.02 -2.69
C LEU A 58 -4.44 -7.56 -3.15
N LYS A 59 -5.04 -6.95 -4.18
CA LYS A 59 -6.30 -7.43 -4.76
C LYS A 59 -6.17 -8.83 -5.39
N ARG A 60 -5.05 -9.13 -6.04
CA ARG A 60 -4.79 -10.49 -6.58
C ARG A 60 -4.73 -11.54 -5.47
N LEU A 61 -4.21 -11.18 -4.30
CA LEU A 61 -4.06 -12.09 -3.16
C LEU A 61 -5.31 -12.16 -2.27
N GLU A 62 -6.21 -11.19 -2.35
CA GLU A 62 -7.39 -11.05 -1.48
C GLU A 62 -8.22 -12.34 -1.36
N THR A 63 -8.33 -13.11 -2.45
CA THR A 63 -9.09 -14.37 -2.48
C THR A 63 -8.33 -15.56 -1.88
N SER A 64 -7.00 -15.50 -1.84
CA SER A 64 -6.11 -16.58 -1.40
C SER A 64 -5.55 -16.39 0.00
N LEU A 65 -5.49 -15.14 0.47
CA LEU A 65 -4.90 -14.77 1.74
C LEU A 65 -5.67 -13.58 2.34
N PRO A 66 -6.61 -13.83 3.26
CA PRO A 66 -7.32 -12.76 3.92
C PRO A 66 -6.33 -11.89 4.72
N ILE A 67 -6.30 -10.59 4.41
CA ILE A 67 -5.41 -9.64 5.08
C ILE A 67 -5.90 -9.42 6.51
N HIS A 68 -5.23 -10.06 7.46
CA HIS A 68 -5.51 -9.93 8.89
C HIS A 68 -5.13 -8.54 9.41
N ALA A 69 -5.90 -8.02 10.36
CA ALA A 69 -5.71 -6.68 10.90
C ALA A 69 -4.38 -6.45 11.64
N LEU A 70 -3.74 -7.53 12.10
CA LEU A 70 -2.41 -7.45 12.73
C LEU A 70 -1.25 -7.58 11.73
N SER A 71 -1.53 -7.99 10.49
CA SER A 71 -0.50 -8.24 9.48
C SER A 71 -0.59 -7.32 8.26
N TRP A 72 -1.65 -6.51 8.14
CA TRP A 72 -1.89 -5.69 6.95
C TRP A 72 -0.75 -4.74 6.63
N ARG A 73 -0.11 -4.12 7.63
CA ARG A 73 1.03 -3.21 7.42
C ARG A 73 2.22 -3.93 6.79
N LYS A 74 2.53 -5.13 7.28
CA LYS A 74 3.62 -5.97 6.75
C LYS A 74 3.31 -6.42 5.33
N MET A 75 2.05 -6.82 5.08
CA MET A 75 1.58 -7.20 3.75
C MET A 75 1.63 -6.03 2.76
N PHE A 76 1.19 -4.85 3.19
CA PHE A 76 1.23 -3.63 2.40
C PHE A 76 2.66 -3.22 2.05
N LEU A 77 3.56 -3.17 3.03
CA LEU A 77 4.97 -2.84 2.81
C LEU A 77 5.66 -3.84 1.88
N THR A 78 5.36 -5.13 2.02
CA THR A 78 5.91 -6.16 1.14
C THR A 78 5.39 -6.01 -0.29
N ALA A 79 4.09 -5.77 -0.46
CA ALA A 79 3.49 -5.52 -1.77
C ALA A 79 4.06 -4.25 -2.43
N LEU A 80 4.26 -3.20 -1.65
CA LEU A 80 4.81 -1.93 -2.11
C LEU A 80 6.27 -2.06 -2.55
N LEU A 81 7.09 -2.78 -1.77
CA LEU A 81 8.47 -3.10 -2.13
C LEU A 81 8.56 -3.88 -3.44
N LEU A 82 7.69 -4.87 -3.63
CA LEU A 82 7.65 -5.66 -4.86
C LEU A 82 7.18 -4.82 -6.04
N ALA A 83 6.26 -3.88 -5.82
CA ALA A 83 5.80 -2.95 -6.85
C ALA A 83 6.94 -2.03 -7.31
N ASP A 84 7.69 -1.48 -6.35
CA ASP A 84 8.87 -0.65 -6.61
C ASP A 84 9.97 -1.44 -7.36
N LYS A 85 10.29 -2.66 -6.91
CA LYS A 85 11.22 -3.57 -7.62
C LYS A 85 10.80 -3.93 -9.04
N PHE A 86 9.49 -3.91 -9.31
CA PHE A 86 8.97 -4.18 -10.63
C PHE A 86 9.02 -2.96 -11.55
N LEU A 87 8.75 -1.76 -11.01
CA LEU A 87 8.61 -0.53 -11.79
C LEU A 87 9.92 0.24 -11.96
N MET A 88 10.78 0.21 -10.95
CA MET A 88 11.94 1.10 -10.87
C MET A 88 13.23 0.39 -11.27
N ASP A 89 14.04 1.05 -12.09
CA ASP A 89 15.39 0.56 -12.44
C ASP A 89 16.33 0.49 -11.22
N LYS A 90 16.08 1.35 -10.21
CA LYS A 90 16.84 1.45 -8.97
C LYS A 90 15.88 1.37 -7.77
N PRO A 91 15.44 0.16 -7.41
CA PRO A 91 14.45 0.00 -6.37
C PRO A 91 15.03 0.22 -4.96
N VAL A 92 14.14 0.54 -4.04
CA VAL A 92 14.38 0.60 -2.60
C VAL A 92 14.90 -0.76 -2.12
N LYS A 93 15.98 -0.74 -1.34
CA LYS A 93 16.54 -1.98 -0.79
C LYS A 93 15.67 -2.47 0.37
N ASN A 94 15.64 -3.79 0.55
CA ASN A 94 14.97 -4.42 1.68
C ASN A 94 15.42 -3.85 3.03
N THR A 95 16.72 -3.55 3.18
CA THR A 95 17.29 -2.98 4.41
C THR A 95 16.75 -1.59 4.71
N ASP A 96 16.57 -0.78 3.67
CA ASP A 96 16.16 0.62 3.80
C ASP A 96 14.68 0.68 4.17
N LEU A 97 13.86 -0.13 3.49
CA LEU A 97 12.45 -0.28 3.81
C LEU A 97 12.23 -0.90 5.20
N LEU A 98 13.06 -1.86 5.61
CA LEU A 98 13.00 -2.43 6.95
C LEU A 98 13.30 -1.38 8.02
N GLY A 99 14.33 -0.55 7.80
CA GLY A 99 14.67 0.56 8.69
C GLY A 99 13.51 1.53 8.82
N LEU A 100 12.89 1.90 7.69
CA LEU A 100 11.68 2.71 7.68
C LEU A 100 10.54 2.03 8.46
N ALA A 101 10.20 0.78 8.13
CA ALA A 101 9.10 0.04 8.74
C ALA A 101 9.20 -0.04 10.27
N ASN A 102 10.43 -0.18 10.80
CA ASN A 102 10.67 -0.23 12.25
C ASN A 102 10.67 1.15 12.91
N SER A 103 10.88 2.23 12.13
CA SER A 103 10.73 3.61 12.60
C SER A 103 9.28 4.10 12.60
N LEU A 104 8.42 3.49 11.77
CA LEU A 104 7.00 3.84 11.70
C LEU A 104 6.28 3.40 12.98
N GLN A 105 5.71 4.37 13.67
CA GLN A 105 4.80 4.16 14.79
C GLN A 105 3.36 4.18 14.30
N ASP A 106 2.50 3.35 14.89
CA ASP A 106 1.07 3.53 14.73
C ASP A 106 0.49 4.58 15.68
N SER A 107 -0.81 4.84 15.57
CA SER A 107 -1.54 5.80 16.41
C SER A 107 -1.49 5.48 17.91
N ALA A 108 -1.13 4.25 18.29
CA ALA A 108 -0.93 3.83 19.67
C ALA A 108 0.54 3.92 20.11
N GLY A 109 1.42 4.45 19.25
CA GLY A 109 2.86 4.56 19.48
C GLY A 109 3.62 3.24 19.30
N SER A 110 2.98 2.19 18.80
CA SER A 110 3.59 0.88 18.64
C SER A 110 4.37 0.80 17.32
N THR A 111 5.58 0.22 17.37
CA THR A 111 6.39 -0.07 16.18
C THR A 111 6.16 -1.50 15.70
N MET A 112 6.47 -1.77 14.44
CA MET A 112 6.25 -3.10 13.84
C MET A 112 7.27 -4.18 14.26
N ASP A 113 8.40 -3.78 14.85
CA ASP A 113 9.57 -4.59 15.26
C ASP A 113 9.80 -5.83 14.37
N ILE A 114 10.14 -5.59 13.12
CA ILE A 114 10.37 -6.62 12.11
C ILE A 114 11.86 -6.92 12.05
N LYS A 115 12.19 -8.22 12.11
CA LYS A 115 13.56 -8.70 11.85
C LYS A 115 13.81 -8.82 10.35
N ALA A 116 15.03 -8.55 9.93
CA ALA A 116 15.43 -8.61 8.51
C ALA A 116 15.12 -9.97 7.86
N ALA A 117 15.42 -11.07 8.56
CA ALA A 117 15.11 -12.42 8.07
C ALA A 117 13.60 -12.62 7.84
N THR A 118 12.77 -12.15 8.77
CA THR A 118 11.31 -12.22 8.65
C THR A 118 10.78 -11.41 7.47
N PHE A 119 11.34 -10.22 7.23
CA PHE A 119 10.93 -9.39 6.10
C PHE A 119 11.31 -10.02 4.76
N TYR A 120 12.51 -10.59 4.67
CA TYR A 120 12.95 -11.34 3.50
C TYR A 120 12.09 -12.59 3.24
N ASP A 121 11.79 -13.37 4.27
CA ASP A 121 10.91 -14.54 4.16
C ASP A 121 9.50 -14.15 3.70
N LEU A 122 9.02 -12.99 4.16
CA LEU A 122 7.71 -12.47 3.77
C LEU A 122 7.69 -12.10 2.29
N GLU A 123 8.75 -11.47 1.76
CA GLU A 123 8.89 -11.18 0.33
C GLU A 123 8.82 -12.46 -0.51
N LEU A 124 9.61 -13.49 -0.14
CA LEU A 124 9.61 -14.77 -0.86
C LEU A 124 8.24 -15.46 -0.81
N LYS A 125 7.58 -15.45 0.35
CA LYS A 125 6.23 -16.01 0.49
C LYS A 125 5.22 -15.24 -0.35
N PHE A 126 5.30 -13.91 -0.38
CA PHE A 126 4.42 -13.07 -1.17
C PHE A 126 4.55 -13.38 -2.67
N LEU A 127 5.79 -13.51 -3.17
CA LEU A 127 6.06 -13.95 -4.54
C LEU A 127 5.51 -15.35 -4.83
N SER A 128 5.67 -16.28 -3.88
CA SER A 128 5.10 -17.64 -3.99
C SER A 128 3.57 -17.61 -4.05
N TRP A 129 2.90 -16.79 -3.24
CA TRP A 129 1.44 -16.67 -3.24
C TRP A 129 0.92 -16.09 -4.55
N MET A 130 1.66 -15.16 -5.16
CA MET A 130 1.33 -14.64 -6.49
C MET A 130 1.67 -15.59 -7.63
N GLY A 131 2.28 -16.76 -7.36
CA GLY A 131 2.75 -17.67 -8.39
C GLY A 131 3.78 -17.02 -9.32
N LEU A 132 4.60 -16.11 -8.79
CA LEU A 132 5.55 -15.28 -9.54
C LEU A 132 4.92 -14.35 -10.60
N ASN A 133 3.60 -14.17 -10.58
CA ASN A 133 2.91 -13.24 -11.47
C ASN A 133 2.95 -11.80 -10.94
N ILE A 134 4.15 -11.22 -10.93
CA ILE A 134 4.38 -9.80 -10.57
C ILE A 134 4.05 -8.85 -11.73
N SER A 135 3.93 -9.34 -12.96
CA SER A 135 3.71 -8.45 -14.09
C SER A 135 2.35 -7.72 -13.99
N VAL A 136 2.36 -6.42 -14.20
CA VAL A 136 1.16 -5.61 -14.35
C VAL A 136 1.18 -4.97 -15.73
N SER A 137 0.26 -5.38 -16.60
CA SER A 137 0.13 -4.78 -17.92
C SER A 137 -0.41 -3.35 -17.81
N ARG A 138 -0.10 -2.52 -18.81
CA ARG A 138 -0.64 -1.15 -18.92
C ARG A 138 -2.17 -1.16 -18.90
N GLU A 139 -2.79 -2.16 -19.50
CA GLU A 139 -4.24 -2.32 -19.51
C GLU A 139 -4.79 -2.64 -18.11
N ALA A 140 -4.17 -3.58 -17.39
CA ALA A 140 -4.56 -3.91 -16.02
C ALA A 140 -4.44 -2.70 -15.09
N PHE A 141 -3.35 -1.93 -15.21
CA PHE A 141 -3.16 -0.69 -14.46
C PHE A 141 -4.27 0.33 -14.75
N LYS A 142 -4.52 0.63 -16.03
CA LYS A 142 -5.55 1.59 -16.45
C LYS A 142 -6.95 1.17 -16.00
N ASN A 143 -7.27 -0.12 -16.14
CA ASN A 143 -8.56 -0.66 -15.73
C ASN A 143 -8.73 -0.58 -14.22
N PHE A 144 -7.70 -0.88 -13.44
CA PHE A 144 -7.74 -0.72 -11.99
C PHE A 144 -8.03 0.74 -11.60
N CYS A 145 -7.33 1.71 -12.19
CA CYS A 145 -7.61 3.13 -11.91
C CYS A 145 -9.04 3.52 -12.27
N LYS A 146 -9.53 3.12 -13.44
CA LYS A 146 -10.84 3.57 -13.95
C LYS A 146 -12.03 2.85 -13.33
N LEU A 147 -11.91 1.54 -13.13
CA LEU A 147 -13.03 0.69 -12.74
C LEU A 147 -13.01 0.43 -11.23
N ASP A 148 -11.85 0.22 -10.63
CA ASP A 148 -11.78 -0.14 -9.22
C ASP A 148 -11.65 1.06 -8.29
N LEU A 149 -10.81 2.04 -8.64
CA LEU A 149 -10.61 3.20 -7.78
C LEU A 149 -11.72 4.24 -7.96
N LEU A 150 -12.07 4.60 -9.21
CA LEU A 150 -13.04 5.66 -9.47
C LEU A 150 -14.51 5.23 -9.28
N GLN A 151 -14.87 3.97 -9.54
CA GLN A 151 -16.28 3.54 -9.43
C GLN A 151 -16.70 3.14 -8.02
N LYS A 152 -15.77 2.92 -7.09
CA LYS A 152 -16.09 2.61 -5.68
C LYS A 152 -16.67 3.78 -4.89
N GLY A 153 -16.80 4.96 -5.52
CA GLY A 153 -17.94 5.88 -5.33
C GLY A 153 -18.05 6.68 -4.03
N THR A 154 -17.47 6.24 -2.93
CA THR A 154 -17.56 6.96 -1.66
C THR A 154 -16.25 6.81 -0.90
N LEU A 155 -15.43 7.86 -0.93
CA LEU A 155 -14.32 7.97 0.02
C LEU A 155 -14.90 8.22 1.40
N ASP A 156 -14.43 7.46 2.38
CA ASP A 156 -14.74 7.71 3.78
C ASP A 156 -14.46 9.19 4.13
N PRO A 157 -15.42 9.94 4.70
CA PRO A 157 -15.25 11.35 5.01
C PRO A 157 -14.00 11.64 5.85
N ASP A 158 -13.64 10.75 6.78
CA ASP A 158 -12.48 10.91 7.65
C ASP A 158 -11.17 10.75 6.86
N VAL A 159 -11.15 9.83 5.90
CA VAL A 159 -10.01 9.65 4.97
C VAL A 159 -9.90 10.84 4.03
N LYS A 160 -11.04 11.37 3.57
CA LYS A 160 -11.07 12.56 2.73
C LYS A 160 -10.52 13.77 3.49
N GLU A 161 -10.93 14.00 4.72
CA GLU A 161 -10.39 15.10 5.53
C GLU A 161 -8.87 14.96 5.71
N GLU A 162 -8.41 13.77 6.09
CA GLU A 162 -7.00 13.48 6.35
C GLU A 162 -6.11 13.73 5.12
N VAL A 163 -6.51 13.20 3.95
CA VAL A 163 -5.75 13.34 2.70
C VAL A 163 -5.78 14.79 2.18
N PHE A 164 -6.94 15.47 2.28
CA PHE A 164 -7.11 16.81 1.72
C PHE A 164 -6.52 17.93 2.58
N HIS A 165 -6.44 17.76 3.91
CA HIS A 165 -5.87 18.77 4.80
C HIS A 165 -4.37 18.63 5.01
N LYS A 166 -3.81 17.42 4.92
CA LYS A 166 -2.41 17.18 5.30
C LYS A 166 -1.42 17.04 4.14
N HIS A 167 -1.87 16.77 2.91
CA HIS A 167 -0.94 16.42 1.83
C HIS A 167 -0.92 17.38 0.62
N PRO A 168 0.27 17.76 0.10
CA PRO A 168 0.42 18.67 -1.04
C PRO A 168 -0.07 18.15 -2.41
N TYR A 169 -0.54 16.91 -2.52
CA TYR A 169 -0.99 16.35 -3.81
C TYR A 169 -2.26 17.02 -4.37
N ILE A 170 -2.93 17.86 -3.59
CA ILE A 170 -4.19 18.52 -3.98
C ILE A 170 -3.97 20.03 -4.25
N THR A 171 -2.87 20.61 -3.79
CA THR A 171 -2.55 22.04 -3.98
C THR A 171 -1.77 22.35 -5.24
N THR A 172 -1.45 21.36 -6.07
CA THR A 172 -0.85 21.64 -7.39
C THR A 172 -1.99 21.73 -8.42
N PRO A 173 -2.40 22.93 -8.88
CA PRO A 173 -3.28 23.02 -10.03
C PRO A 173 -2.61 22.29 -11.19
N ALA A 174 -3.32 21.31 -11.75
CA ALA A 174 -2.93 20.59 -12.94
C ALA A 174 -2.50 21.61 -14.02
N PHE A 175 -1.30 21.40 -14.57
CA PHE A 175 -0.83 21.88 -15.88
C PHE A 175 -1.85 22.79 -16.59
N HIS A 176 -1.72 24.10 -16.42
CA HIS A 176 -2.19 25.01 -17.46
C HIS A 176 -1.32 24.71 -18.67
N GLY A 177 -1.96 24.23 -19.73
CA GLY A 177 -1.32 23.96 -21.01
C GLY A 177 -0.46 25.13 -21.42
N GLU A 178 0.71 24.81 -21.96
CA GLU A 178 1.50 25.75 -22.75
C GLU A 178 0.55 26.37 -23.79
N GLU A 179 0.25 27.65 -23.65
CA GLU A 179 -0.25 28.44 -24.77
C GLU A 179 0.86 28.43 -25.81
N GLU A 180 0.67 27.65 -26.88
CA GLU A 180 1.41 27.79 -28.12
C GLU A 180 1.30 29.26 -28.56
N THR A 181 2.36 30.03 -28.33
CA THR A 181 2.49 31.37 -28.90
C THR A 181 2.39 31.26 -30.42
N PRO A 182 1.51 32.01 -31.09
CA PRO A 182 1.37 31.95 -32.54
C PRO A 182 2.69 32.35 -33.22
N VAL A 183 3.20 31.47 -34.08
CA VAL A 183 4.32 31.79 -34.97
C VAL A 183 3.85 32.85 -35.95
N GLU A 184 4.26 34.10 -35.71
CA GLU A 184 3.98 35.22 -36.58
C GLU A 184 4.77 35.05 -37.90
N SER A 185 4.04 34.71 -38.96
CA SER A 185 4.61 34.53 -40.29
C SER A 185 4.84 35.88 -40.99
N ARG A 186 6.12 36.19 -41.23
CA ARG A 186 6.74 36.92 -42.37
C ARG A 186 6.26 38.35 -42.70
N VAL A 187 7.23 39.27 -42.77
CA VAL A 187 7.56 40.01 -44.02
C VAL A 187 9.06 40.35 -44.07
N PRO A 188 9.82 39.96 -45.12
CA PRO A 188 11.16 40.53 -45.37
C PRO A 188 11.05 41.83 -46.17
N ALA A 189 11.88 42.82 -45.81
CA ALA A 189 12.22 43.96 -46.66
C ALA A 189 13.40 43.63 -47.57
#